data_AF-A0A1W9HRC8-F1
#
_entry.id   AF-A0A1W9HRC8-F1
#
_cell.length_a   1.000
_cell.length_b   1.000
_cell.length_c   1.000
_cell.angle_alpha   90.00
_cell.angle_beta   90.00
_cell.angle_gamma   90.00
#
_symmetry.space_group_name_H-M   'P 1'
#
loop_
_entity.id
_entity.type
_entity.pdbx_description
1 polymer ?
#
loop_
_entity_poly.entity_id
_entity_poly.type
_entity_poly.pdbx_seq_one_letter_code
_entity_poly.pdbx_strand_id
1 'polypeptide(L)' 'MNNSIIFLAAISLFVSACASVKNTSEKNKPRVPGLKNAEVKTIWIPDKIEGNRFEEGHYIHLIDKQTTWSAE' A
#
# COMPACT_ATOMS: atom_id res chain seq x y z
N MET A 1 -21.24 -20.26 -53.87
CA MET A 1 -20.69 -19.19 -53.01
C MET A 1 -21.62 -19.03 -51.82
N ASN A 2 -21.06 -18.91 -50.61
CA ASN A 2 -21.68 -18.32 -49.40
C ASN A 2 -22.19 -19.21 -48.25
N ASN A 3 -21.94 -20.53 -48.20
CA ASN A 3 -22.21 -21.27 -46.94
C ASN A 3 -21.07 -21.13 -45.91
N SER A 4 -19.81 -21.12 -46.35
CA SER A 4 -18.65 -20.97 -45.45
C SER A 4 -18.54 -19.57 -44.82
N ILE A 5 -19.07 -18.53 -45.49
CA ILE A 5 -19.07 -17.15 -44.99
C ILE A 5 -20.11 -16.99 -43.87
N ILE A 6 -21.26 -17.67 -43.98
CA ILE A 6 -22.31 -17.65 -42.95
C ILE A 6 -21.82 -18.35 -41.67
N PHE A 7 -21.09 -19.45 -41.78
CA PHE A 7 -20.51 -20.13 -40.61
C PHE A 7 -19.43 -19.29 -39.90
N LEU A 8 -18.61 -18.55 -40.64
CA LEU A 8 -17.59 -17.66 -40.06
C LEU A 8 -18.20 -16.43 -39.36
N ALA A 9 -19.31 -15.90 -39.88
CA ALA A 9 -20.04 -14.78 -39.25
C ALA A 9 -20.81 -15.19 -37.98
N ALA A 10 -21.23 -16.45 -37.87
CA ALA A 10 -21.93 -16.95 -36.70
C ALA A 10 -20.99 -17.18 -35.48
N ILE A 11 -19.71 -17.47 -35.73
CA ILE A 11 -18.72 -17.75 -34.68
C ILE A 11 -18.23 -16.46 -33.99
N SER A 12 -18.19 -15.33 -34.71
CA SER A 12 -17.75 -14.04 -34.14
C SER A 12 -18.78 -13.40 -33.20
N LEU A 13 -20.04 -13.85 -33.24
CA LEU A 13 -21.10 -13.37 -32.35
C LEU A 13 -21.13 -14.08 -30.98
N PHE A 14 -20.36 -15.15 -30.78
CA PHE A 14 -20.36 -15.91 -29.52
C PHE A 14 -19.22 -15.56 -28.54
N VAL A 15 -18.27 -14.70 -28.93
CA VAL A 15 -17.05 -14.44 -28.12
C VAL A 15 -17.17 -13.22 -27.20
N SER A 16 -18.24 -12.43 -27.27
CA SER A 16 -18.37 -11.19 -26.49
C SER A 16 -19.27 -11.31 -25.26
N ALA A 17 -19.10 -12.39 -24.48
CA ALA A 17 -19.79 -12.58 -23.20
C ALA A 17 -18.80 -12.73 -22.03
N CYS A 18 -17.87 -11.78 -21.89
CA CYS A 18 -17.16 -11.56 -20.63
C CYS A 18 -17.82 -10.40 -19.88
N ALA A 19 -19.02 -10.64 -19.34
CA ALA A 19 -19.71 -9.65 -18.52
C ALA A 19 -19.16 -9.67 -17.08
N SER A 20 -18.23 -8.74 -16.83
CA SER A 20 -17.93 -8.04 -15.56
C SER A 20 -18.47 -8.66 -14.26
N VAL A 21 -17.57 -9.25 -13.46
CA VAL A 21 -17.81 -9.48 -12.02
C VAL A 21 -17.81 -8.13 -11.32
N LYS A 22 -18.99 -7.64 -10.92
CA LYS A 22 -19.10 -6.56 -9.93
C LYS A 22 -18.78 -7.13 -8.56
N ASN A 23 -17.59 -6.82 -8.05
CA ASN A 23 -17.30 -6.98 -6.63
C ASN A 23 -18.27 -6.09 -5.86
N THR A 24 -19.26 -6.71 -5.21
CA THR A 24 -20.16 -6.02 -4.28
C THR A 24 -19.29 -5.36 -3.21
N SER A 25 -19.30 -4.03 -3.24
CA SER A 25 -18.72 -3.15 -2.24
C SER A 25 -18.98 -3.70 -0.83
N GLU A 26 -17.88 -3.84 -0.08
CA GLU A 26 -17.83 -4.15 1.35
C GLU A 26 -18.65 -3.13 2.15
N LYS A 27 -19.96 -3.31 2.20
CA LYS A 27 -20.83 -2.62 3.15
C LYS A 27 -21.03 -3.58 4.32
N ASN A 28 -20.47 -3.24 5.47
CA ASN A 28 -20.51 -3.97 6.76
C ASN A 28 -19.27 -4.79 7.14
N LYS A 29 -18.05 -4.29 6.87
CA LYS A 29 -16.94 -4.66 7.75
C LYS A 29 -16.93 -3.73 8.97
N PRO A 30 -16.73 -4.24 10.20
CA PRO A 30 -16.55 -3.38 11.36
C PRO A 30 -15.40 -2.41 11.05
N ARG A 31 -15.61 -1.11 11.32
CA ARG A 31 -14.52 -0.13 11.19
C ARG A 31 -13.50 -0.46 12.27
N VAL A 32 -12.43 -1.14 11.86
CA VAL A 32 -11.26 -1.29 12.72
C VAL A 32 -10.64 0.10 12.88
N PRO A 33 -10.21 0.48 14.10
CA PRO A 33 -9.51 1.74 14.29
C PRO A 33 -8.27 1.75 13.38
N GLY A 34 -8.06 2.87 12.69
CA GLY A 34 -6.86 3.09 11.90
C GLY A 34 -5.62 3.10 12.80
N LEU A 35 -4.50 2.63 12.26
CA LEU A 35 -3.21 2.75 12.94
C LEU A 35 -2.53 4.04 12.48
N LYS A 36 -2.22 4.94 13.40
CA LYS A 36 -1.38 6.12 13.12
C LYS A 36 0.07 5.70 13.17
N ASN A 37 0.80 5.94 12.08
CA ASN A 37 2.22 5.63 11.99
C ASN A 37 3.03 6.44 13.01
N ALA A 38 4.14 5.86 13.47
CA ALA A 38 5.11 6.58 14.27
C ALA A 38 5.76 7.71 13.47
N GLU A 39 5.99 8.84 14.14
CA GLU A 39 6.80 9.93 13.60
C GLU A 39 8.24 9.76 14.09
N VAL A 40 9.19 9.70 13.15
CA VAL A 40 10.61 9.51 13.44
C VAL A 40 11.39 10.73 12.97
N LYS A 41 12.30 11.22 13.82
CA LYS A 41 13.24 12.29 13.51
C LYS A 41 14.64 11.73 13.38
N THR A 42 15.35 12.13 12.34
CA THR A 42 16.77 11.79 12.16
C THR A 42 17.62 13.00 12.56
N ILE A 43 18.59 12.78 13.44
CA ILE A 43 19.49 13.82 13.94
C ILE A 43 20.93 13.37 13.72
N TRP A 44 21.77 14.26 13.24
CA TRP A 44 23.22 14.05 13.18
C TRP A 44 23.85 14.43 14.52
N ILE A 45 24.59 13.49 15.11
CA ILE A 45 25.43 13.76 16.27
C ILE A 45 26.85 14.00 15.75
N PRO A 46 27.47 15.16 16.02
CA PRO A 46 28.83 15.43 15.59
C PRO A 46 29.84 14.68 16.47
N ASP A 47 31.03 14.49 15.92
CA ASP A 47 32.17 13.96 16.65
C ASP A 47 32.42 14.76 17.92
N LYS A 48 32.61 14.07 19.04
CA LYS A 48 32.96 14.72 20.31
C LYS A 48 33.84 13.84 21.18
N ILE A 49 34.57 14.49 22.08
CA ILE A 49 35.38 13.83 23.11
C ILE A 49 34.78 14.19 24.47
N GLU A 50 34.44 13.19 25.26
CA GLU A 50 33.95 13.34 26.63
C GLU A 50 34.85 12.54 27.58
N GLY A 51 35.70 13.25 28.33
CA GLY A 51 36.67 12.62 29.24
C GLY A 51 37.69 11.77 28.48
N ASN A 52 37.67 10.46 28.70
CA ASN A 52 38.51 9.48 28.03
C ASN A 52 37.79 8.74 26.88
N ARG A 53 36.59 9.20 26.48
CA ARG A 53 35.78 8.58 25.42
C ARG A 53 35.71 9.48 24.18
N PHE A 54 35.97 8.90 23.02
CA PHE A 54 35.67 9.50 21.73
C PHE A 54 34.35 8.93 21.20
N GLU A 55 33.48 9.80 20.71
CA GLU A 55 32.24 9.45 20.02
C GLU A 55 32.36 9.95 18.58
N GLU A 56 32.40 9.01 17.63
CA GLU A 56 32.41 9.30 16.20
C GLU A 56 31.01 9.78 15.75
N GLY A 57 30.97 10.72 14.81
CA GLY A 57 29.75 11.28 14.31
C GLY A 57 28.90 10.24 13.60
N HIS A 58 27.62 10.22 13.95
CA HIS A 58 26.67 9.25 13.43
C HIS A 58 25.25 9.82 13.43
N TYR A 59 24.38 9.21 12.62
CA TYR A 59 22.96 9.51 12.65
C TYR A 59 22.28 8.69 13.75
N ILE A 60 21.36 9.35 14.46
CA ILE A 60 20.42 8.70 15.36
C ILE A 60 18.99 8.95 14.89
N HIS A 61 18.12 7.96 15.09
CA HIS A 61 16.70 8.03 14.78
C HIS A 61 15.90 8.04 16.08
N LEU A 62 15.23 9.15 16.38
CA LEU A 62 14.38 9.29 17.56
C LEU A 62 12.93 9.10 17.17
N ILE A 63 12.21 8.27 17.91
CA ILE A 63 10.75 8.16 17.80
C ILE A 63 10.15 9.36 18.55
N ASP A 64 9.59 10.32 17.80
CA ASP A 64 8.97 11.54 18.32
C ASP A 64 7.53 11.27 18.77
N LYS A 65 6.79 10.50 17.96
CA LYS A 65 5.46 10.00 18.31
C LYS A 65 5.41 8.51 18.04
N GLN A 66 4.94 7.76 19.03
CA GLN A 66 4.72 6.33 18.88
C GLN A 66 3.50 6.04 18.00
N THR A 67 3.50 4.85 17.42
CA THR A 67 2.33 4.31 16.73
C THR A 67 1.17 4.22 17.71
N THR A 68 0.02 4.79 17.33
CA THR A 68 -1.18 4.78 18.17
C THR A 68 -2.40 4.32 17.38
N TRP A 69 -3.30 3.60 18.05
CA TRP A 69 -4.62 3.34 17.50
C TRP A 69 -5.40 4.66 17.48
N SER A 70 -6.02 4.98 16.35
CA SER A 70 -6.97 6.09 16.30
C SER A 70 -8.20 5.70 17.12
N ALA A 71 -8.41 6.33 18.27
CA ALA A 71 -9.72 6.34 18.89
C ALA A 71 -10.73 6.94 17.87
N GLU A 72 -11.84 6.24 17.63
CA GLU A 72 -12.98 6.77 16.86
C GLU A 72 -13.59 8.00 17.55
#